data_AF-A0A817QUL7-F1
#
_entry.id   AF-A0A817QUL7-F1
#
_cell.length_a   1.000
_cell.length_b   1.000
_cell.length_c   1.000
_cell.angle_alpha   90.00
_cell.angle_beta   90.00
_cell.angle_gamma   90.00
#
_symmetry.space_group_name_H-M   'P 1'
#
loop_
_entity.id
_entity.type
_entity.pdbx_description
1 polymer ?
#
loop_
_entity_poly.entity_id
_entity_poly.type
_entity_poly.pdbx_seq_one_letter_code
_entity_poly.pdbx_strand_id
1 'polypeptide(L)'
;MPRPSDVPCSRNYDCECYSMAMGGTICANSLISCLDLTSCNPDGVTCSQPNTICVTNTRCHRRVCYPIIMADSQTQCPPPERITTTETPLPPQCWNYTLNTDETRHVNSLSTPKCDPNEFPYSPKWVRFSGAAGTMMATSVVPPNRCGAYYTGYYTGSMPTQPGETVTGQVCYNWSTSTCYMSNMISVTNCKDFFVYALSKPPNCSGRYCTV
;
A
#
# COMPACT_ATOMS: atom_id res chain seq x y z
N MET A 1 10.90 20.98 -24.08
CA MET A 1 9.52 20.49 -23.88
C MET A 1 8.80 20.57 -25.22
N PRO A 2 8.14 19.50 -25.70
CA PRO A 2 7.30 19.62 -26.90
C PRO A 2 6.24 20.68 -26.62
N ARG A 3 6.10 21.68 -27.51
CA ARG A 3 4.97 22.61 -27.42
C ARG A 3 3.69 21.80 -27.66
N PRO A 4 2.67 21.88 -26.79
CA PRO A 4 1.34 21.41 -27.14
C PRO A 4 0.95 22.10 -28.45
N SER A 5 0.63 21.32 -29.48
CA SER A 5 0.04 21.87 -30.68
C SER A 5 -1.35 22.37 -30.31
N ASP A 6 -1.59 23.67 -30.48
CA ASP A 6 -2.92 24.30 -30.35
C ASP A 6 -3.82 23.81 -31.50
N VAL A 7 -4.13 22.51 -31.55
CA VAL A 7 -5.01 21.95 -32.56
C VAL A 7 -6.43 22.39 -32.21
N PRO A 8 -7.14 23.12 -33.10
CA PRO A 8 -8.50 23.56 -32.83
C PRO A 8 -9.42 22.35 -32.60
N CYS A 9 -10.17 22.36 -31.49
CA CYS A 9 -11.16 21.32 -31.19
C CYS A 9 -12.27 21.31 -32.27
N SER A 10 -12.13 20.49 -33.31
CA SER A 10 -13.29 20.08 -34.12
C SER A 10 -14.07 19.08 -33.28
N ARG A 11 -15.25 19.48 -32.78
CA ARG A 11 -16.14 18.64 -31.94
C ARG A 11 -16.20 17.21 -32.48
N ASN A 12 -15.54 16.29 -31.79
CA ASN A 12 -15.81 14.86 -31.92
C ASN A 12 -16.54 14.42 -30.65
N TYR A 13 -17.41 13.42 -30.73
CA TYR A 13 -18.27 12.99 -29.62
C TYR A 13 -17.48 12.58 -28.37
N ASP A 14 -16.23 12.15 -28.54
CA ASP A 14 -15.39 11.59 -27.48
C ASP A 14 -14.34 12.57 -26.91
N CYS A 15 -14.32 13.84 -27.34
CA CYS A 15 -13.29 14.80 -26.96
C CYS A 15 -13.89 16.04 -26.25
N GLU A 16 -13.27 16.46 -25.14
CA GLU A 16 -13.55 17.75 -24.50
C GLU A 16 -12.28 18.60 -24.38
N CYS A 17 -12.45 19.92 -24.41
CA CYS A 17 -11.35 20.87 -24.31
C CYS A 17 -11.17 21.30 -22.83
N TYR A 18 -9.94 21.24 -22.33
CA TYR A 18 -9.59 21.54 -20.94
C TYR A 18 -8.48 22.60 -20.88
N SER A 19 -8.58 23.51 -19.91
CA SER A 19 -7.56 24.55 -19.71
C SER A 19 -6.33 24.00 -18.99
N MET A 20 -5.16 24.29 -19.55
CA MET A 20 -3.86 23.95 -18.96
C MET A 20 -3.51 24.89 -17.80
N ALA A 21 -2.73 24.39 -16.84
CA ALA A 21 -2.22 25.19 -15.72
C ALA A 21 -1.22 26.27 -16.17
N MET A 22 -0.45 26.03 -17.24
CA MET A 22 0.55 26.97 -17.78
C MET A 22 -0.01 27.91 -18.88
N GLY A 23 -1.33 27.92 -19.05
CA GLY A 23 -2.00 28.64 -20.15
C GLY A 23 -2.12 27.80 -21.41
N GLY A 24 -3.19 28.05 -22.17
CA GLY A 24 -3.61 27.30 -23.35
C GLY A 24 -4.65 26.21 -23.04
N THR A 25 -5.08 25.51 -24.09
CA THR A 25 -6.17 24.51 -24.02
C THR A 25 -5.70 23.22 -24.69
N ILE A 26 -6.05 22.08 -24.11
CA ILE A 26 -5.83 20.77 -24.75
C ILE A 26 -7.17 20.07 -24.99
N CYS A 27 -7.21 19.19 -25.99
CA CYS A 27 -8.27 18.21 -26.15
C CYS A 27 -7.92 16.96 -25.36
N ALA A 28 -8.86 16.44 -24.57
CA ALA A 28 -8.70 15.13 -23.94
C ALA A 28 -9.97 14.29 -24.07
N ASN A 29 -9.80 12.98 -23.98
CA ASN A 29 -10.90 12.03 -24.14
C ASN A 29 -11.91 12.17 -22.98
N SER A 30 -13.17 12.42 -23.32
CA SER A 30 -14.28 12.65 -22.38
C SER A 30 -14.84 11.36 -21.76
N LEU A 31 -14.46 10.20 -22.31
CA LEU A 31 -14.81 8.87 -21.81
C LEU A 31 -13.91 8.41 -20.65
N ILE A 32 -12.76 9.07 -20.42
CA ILE A 32 -11.88 8.74 -19.29
C ILE A 32 -12.55 9.18 -17.99
N SER A 33 -12.82 8.21 -17.11
CA SER A 33 -13.40 8.44 -15.79
C SER A 33 -12.45 9.24 -14.90
N CYS A 34 -13.01 10.11 -14.05
CA CYS A 34 -12.23 10.84 -13.03
C CYS A 34 -11.49 9.92 -12.04
N LEU A 35 -11.91 8.65 -11.92
CA LEU A 35 -11.25 7.63 -11.09
C LEU A 35 -9.96 7.09 -11.71
N ASP A 36 -9.84 7.12 -13.04
CA ASP A 36 -8.67 6.62 -13.77
C ASP A 36 -7.57 7.70 -13.90
N LEU A 37 -7.90 8.94 -13.55
CA LEU A 37 -6.99 10.08 -13.64
C LEU A 37 -6.27 10.32 -12.31
N THR A 38 -4.95 10.50 -12.40
CA THR A 38 -4.09 10.86 -11.25
C THR A 38 -4.12 12.36 -10.98
N SER A 39 -3.89 12.75 -9.73
CA SER A 39 -3.74 14.15 -9.34
C SER A 39 -2.41 14.72 -9.80
N CYS A 40 -2.38 16.01 -10.13
CA CYS A 40 -1.12 16.70 -10.37
C CYS A 40 -0.24 16.75 -9.11
N ASN A 41 1.05 16.97 -9.32
CA ASN A 41 2.03 17.16 -8.26
C ASN A 41 1.73 18.42 -7.42
N PRO A 42 2.36 18.58 -6.24
CA PRO A 42 2.14 19.73 -5.37
C PRO A 42 2.41 21.09 -6.01
N ASP A 43 3.23 21.14 -7.06
CA ASP A 43 3.48 22.34 -7.86
C ASP A 43 2.26 22.77 -8.72
N GLY A 44 1.26 21.90 -8.86
CA GLY A 44 0.04 22.14 -9.63
C GLY A 44 0.26 22.23 -11.14
N VAL A 45 1.44 21.89 -11.62
CA VAL A 45 1.87 22.09 -13.02
C VAL A 45 2.43 20.80 -13.62
N THR A 46 3.07 19.96 -12.81
CA THR A 46 3.67 18.72 -13.27
C THR A 46 2.87 17.50 -12.84
N CYS A 47 3.17 16.38 -13.48
CA CYS A 47 2.60 15.09 -13.22
C CYS A 47 3.73 14.09 -12.99
N SER A 48 3.52 13.11 -12.09
CA SER A 48 4.52 12.08 -11.79
C SER A 48 4.84 11.18 -12.99
N GLN A 49 3.87 11.01 -13.90
CA GLN A 49 4.02 10.16 -15.07
C GLN A 49 4.70 10.90 -16.22
N PRO A 50 5.70 10.31 -16.90
CA PRO A 50 6.28 10.90 -18.10
C PRO A 50 5.22 11.00 -19.21
N ASN A 51 5.38 11.98 -20.10
CA ASN A 51 4.43 12.25 -21.19
C ASN A 51 3.00 12.50 -20.70
N THR A 52 2.83 13.20 -19.57
CA THR A 52 1.51 13.66 -19.11
C THR A 52 1.50 15.16 -18.85
N ILE A 53 0.32 15.74 -18.86
CA ILE A 53 0.10 17.16 -18.65
C ILE A 53 -0.98 17.40 -17.58
N CYS A 54 -0.70 18.34 -16.70
CA CYS A 54 -1.63 18.76 -15.67
C CYS A 54 -2.67 19.75 -16.24
N VAL A 55 -3.94 19.42 -16.11
CA VAL A 55 -5.05 20.29 -16.53
C VAL A 55 -6.09 20.48 -15.44
N THR A 56 -6.82 21.58 -15.55
CA THR A 56 -7.98 21.83 -14.68
C THR A 56 -9.20 21.16 -15.30
N ASN A 57 -9.61 20.02 -14.76
CA ASN A 57 -10.81 19.32 -15.20
C ASN A 57 -12.02 19.76 -14.37
N THR A 58 -12.98 20.42 -15.02
CA THR A 58 -14.20 20.92 -14.38
C THR A 58 -15.15 19.81 -13.94
N ARG A 59 -15.16 18.64 -14.60
CA ARG A 59 -15.98 17.48 -14.23
C ARG A 59 -15.46 16.79 -12.97
N CYS A 60 -14.14 16.71 -12.81
CA CYS A 60 -13.54 16.08 -11.63
C CYS A 60 -13.40 17.06 -10.44
N HIS A 61 -13.77 18.33 -10.62
CA HIS A 61 -13.58 19.42 -9.66
C HIS A 61 -12.16 19.51 -9.06
N ARG A 62 -11.14 19.06 -9.82
CA ARG A 62 -9.75 19.00 -9.37
C ARG A 62 -8.78 19.04 -10.56
N ARG A 63 -7.51 19.32 -10.29
CA ARG A 63 -6.44 19.20 -11.30
C ARG A 63 -6.01 17.75 -11.48
N VAL A 64 -5.93 17.32 -12.73
CA VAL A 64 -5.69 15.93 -13.10
C VAL A 64 -4.67 15.82 -14.24
N CYS A 65 -4.00 14.68 -14.32
CA CYS A 65 -2.98 14.39 -15.33
C CYS A 65 -3.57 13.62 -16.52
N TYR A 66 -3.42 14.17 -17.73
CA TYR A 66 -3.76 13.50 -18.99
C TYR A 66 -2.50 13.08 -19.76
N PRO A 67 -2.53 11.96 -20.50
CA PRO A 67 -1.44 11.58 -21.38
C PRO A 67 -1.31 12.56 -22.57
N ILE A 68 -0.08 12.99 -22.81
CA ILE A 68 0.33 13.73 -24.01
C ILE A 68 0.64 12.69 -25.08
N ILE A 69 -0.31 12.48 -26.00
CA ILE A 69 -0.02 11.79 -27.25
C ILE A 69 0.03 12.89 -28.32
N MET A 70 1.14 12.97 -29.05
CA MET A 70 1.25 13.91 -30.17
C MET A 70 0.14 13.57 -31.15
N ALA A 71 -0.88 14.42 -31.25
CA ALA A 71 -1.97 14.23 -32.19
C ALA A 71 -1.37 14.08 -33.59
N ASP A 72 -1.67 12.96 -34.25
CA ASP A 72 -1.45 12.90 -35.69
C ASP A 72 -2.34 13.95 -36.37
N SER A 73 -2.03 14.29 -37.61
CA SER A 73 -2.76 15.28 -38.40
C SER A 73 -4.23 14.93 -38.67
N GLN A 74 -4.78 13.87 -38.04
CA GLN A 74 -6.12 13.35 -38.27
C GLN A 74 -6.99 13.28 -37.00
N THR A 75 -6.95 14.28 -36.13
CA THR A 75 -8.09 14.73 -35.26
C THR A 75 -8.80 13.71 -34.35
N GLN A 76 -8.38 12.45 -34.27
CA GLN A 76 -8.97 11.47 -33.36
C GLN A 76 -8.28 11.62 -32.01
N CYS A 77 -9.06 11.95 -30.97
CA CYS A 77 -8.55 11.83 -29.60
C CYS A 77 -7.99 10.42 -29.42
N PRO A 78 -6.91 10.27 -28.64
CA PRO A 78 -6.40 8.95 -28.38
C PRO A 78 -7.53 8.08 -27.83
N PRO A 79 -7.71 6.85 -28.36
CA PRO A 79 -8.60 5.89 -27.75
C PRO A 79 -8.21 5.74 -26.27
N PRO A 80 -9.13 5.32 -25.39
CA PRO A 80 -8.81 5.07 -24.00
C PRO A 80 -7.84 3.88 -23.91
N GLU A 81 -6.56 4.11 -24.22
CA GLU A 81 -5.50 3.32 -23.67
C GLU A 81 -5.51 3.66 -22.19
N ARG A 82 -5.98 2.69 -21.40
CA ARG A 82 -5.82 2.68 -19.95
C ARG A 82 -4.47 3.30 -19.68
N ILE A 83 -4.45 4.39 -18.89
CA ILE A 83 -3.29 4.67 -18.09
C ILE A 83 -3.12 3.39 -17.29
N THR A 84 -2.28 2.50 -17.81
CA THR A 84 -1.92 1.28 -17.12
C THR A 84 -0.98 1.82 -16.06
N THR A 85 -1.54 2.35 -14.98
CA THR A 85 -0.90 2.24 -13.70
C THR A 85 -0.61 0.75 -13.60
N THR A 86 0.65 0.38 -13.85
CA THR A 86 1.23 -0.91 -13.51
C THR A 86 1.28 -1.08 -11.99
N GLU A 87 0.32 -0.51 -11.26
CA GLU A 87 0.01 -0.94 -9.92
C GLU A 87 -0.92 -2.12 -10.08
N THR A 88 -0.33 -3.31 -9.99
CA THR A 88 -1.06 -4.51 -9.59
C THR A 88 -2.00 -4.10 -8.46
N PRO A 89 -3.33 -4.28 -8.61
CA PRO A 89 -4.27 -3.91 -7.58
C PRO A 89 -3.85 -4.57 -6.27
N LEU A 90 -3.71 -3.77 -5.21
CA LEU A 90 -3.34 -4.30 -3.91
C LEU A 90 -4.39 -5.34 -3.49
N PRO A 91 -3.98 -6.39 -2.76
CA PRO A 91 -4.91 -7.43 -2.34
C PRO A 91 -5.79 -6.92 -1.17
N PRO A 92 -6.96 -7.53 -0.92
CA PRO A 92 -7.97 -7.00 0.00
C PRO A 92 -7.50 -6.74 1.43
N GLN A 93 -6.53 -7.51 1.91
CA GLN A 93 -5.92 -7.33 3.23
C GLN A 93 -5.20 -5.99 3.40
N CYS A 94 -4.99 -5.21 2.34
CA CYS A 94 -4.44 -3.85 2.42
C CYS A 94 -5.48 -2.80 2.80
N TRP A 95 -6.76 -3.13 2.88
CA TRP A 95 -7.81 -2.26 3.43
C TRP A 95 -8.80 -2.99 4.34
N ASN A 96 -8.80 -4.32 4.35
CA ASN A 96 -9.59 -5.16 5.24
C ASN A 96 -8.67 -5.90 6.23
N TYR A 97 -8.29 -5.21 7.29
CA TYR A 97 -7.45 -5.73 8.37
C TYR A 97 -7.90 -5.18 9.71
N THR A 98 -7.45 -5.82 10.80
CA THR A 98 -7.59 -5.26 12.15
C THR A 98 -6.35 -4.52 12.55
N LEU A 99 -6.53 -3.31 13.08
CA LEU A 99 -5.45 -2.52 13.63
C LEU A 99 -5.10 -3.02 15.03
N ASN A 100 -3.81 -3.23 15.31
CA ASN A 100 -3.30 -3.52 16.65
C ASN A 100 -2.32 -2.43 17.07
N THR A 101 -2.66 -1.75 18.16
CA THR A 101 -1.89 -0.64 18.76
C THR A 101 -1.46 -0.94 20.18
N ASP A 102 -1.51 -2.21 20.62
CA ASP A 102 -1.14 -2.62 21.97
C ASP A 102 0.37 -2.43 22.20
N GLU A 103 0.72 -1.33 22.88
CA GLU A 103 2.10 -0.96 23.23
C GLU A 103 2.86 -2.08 23.94
N THR A 104 2.14 -2.97 24.63
CA THR A 104 2.77 -4.07 25.35
C THR A 104 3.48 -5.04 24.42
N ARG A 105 3.15 -5.06 23.12
CA ARG A 105 3.78 -5.91 22.10
C ARG A 105 5.12 -5.40 21.60
N HIS A 106 5.47 -4.15 21.88
CA HIS A 106 6.75 -3.61 21.48
C HIS A 106 7.90 -4.37 22.15
N VAL A 107 9.01 -4.64 21.44
CA VAL A 107 10.14 -5.44 21.97
C VAL A 107 10.75 -4.88 23.26
N ASN A 108 10.62 -3.57 23.49
CA ASN A 108 11.10 -2.90 24.71
C ASN A 108 10.13 -3.00 25.89
N SER A 109 8.90 -3.51 25.68
CA SER A 109 7.92 -3.67 26.74
C SER A 109 8.33 -4.77 27.72
N LEU A 110 8.27 -4.42 29.01
CA LEU A 110 8.44 -5.30 30.16
C LEU A 110 7.12 -5.56 30.89
N SER A 111 6.00 -5.34 30.22
CA SER A 111 4.67 -5.52 30.80
C SER A 111 4.43 -6.96 31.26
N THR A 112 3.41 -7.13 32.09
CA THR A 112 2.93 -8.47 32.47
C THR A 112 2.60 -9.31 31.23
N PRO A 113 2.97 -10.60 31.22
CA PRO A 113 2.67 -11.48 30.09
C PRO A 113 1.16 -11.60 29.82
N LYS A 114 0.79 -11.46 28.55
CA LYS A 114 -0.57 -11.65 28.03
C LYS A 114 -0.63 -12.88 27.10
N CYS A 115 -1.85 -13.27 26.75
CA CYS A 115 -2.13 -14.48 25.97
C CYS A 115 -2.70 -14.16 24.59
N ASP A 116 -1.85 -14.21 23.57
CA ASP A 116 -2.26 -14.03 22.16
C ASP A 116 -3.23 -15.11 21.66
N PRO A 117 -3.21 -16.36 22.17
CA PRO A 117 -4.22 -17.35 21.79
C PRO A 117 -5.68 -17.01 22.11
N ASN A 118 -5.94 -16.00 22.94
CA ASN A 118 -7.28 -15.45 23.17
C ASN A 118 -7.59 -14.27 22.22
N GLU A 119 -6.56 -13.67 21.61
CA GLU A 119 -6.67 -12.55 20.68
C GLU A 119 -6.72 -13.00 19.21
N PHE A 120 -6.13 -14.16 18.88
CA PHE A 120 -6.07 -14.69 17.51
C PHE A 120 -6.85 -16.01 17.34
N PRO A 121 -7.64 -16.15 16.25
CA PRO A 121 -8.38 -17.37 15.97
C PRO A 121 -7.47 -18.49 15.43
N TYR A 122 -8.01 -19.71 15.37
CA TYR A 122 -7.37 -20.82 14.66
C TYR A 122 -7.26 -20.53 13.15
N SER A 123 -8.25 -19.86 12.57
CA SER A 123 -8.16 -19.31 11.23
C SER A 123 -7.31 -18.01 11.24
N PRO A 124 -6.37 -17.84 10.31
CA PRO A 124 -5.57 -16.62 10.24
C PRO A 124 -6.43 -15.37 10.04
N LYS A 125 -6.07 -14.30 10.75
CA LYS A 125 -6.71 -12.98 10.64
C LYS A 125 -5.68 -11.96 10.20
N TRP A 126 -6.05 -11.09 9.25
CA TRP A 126 -5.19 -10.00 8.79
C TRP A 126 -5.10 -8.88 9.82
N VAL A 127 -3.87 -8.54 10.21
CA VAL A 127 -3.56 -7.58 11.27
C VAL A 127 -2.50 -6.59 10.78
N ARG A 128 -2.68 -5.32 11.09
CA ARG A 128 -1.69 -4.26 10.91
C ARG A 128 -1.22 -3.77 12.28
N PHE A 129 0.09 -3.73 12.50
CA PHE A 129 0.66 -3.08 13.68
C PHE A 129 0.87 -1.59 13.41
N SER A 130 0.60 -0.75 14.41
CA SER A 130 0.83 0.69 14.32
C SER A 130 0.92 1.36 15.69
N GLY A 131 1.33 2.63 15.71
CA GLY A 131 1.37 3.43 16.92
C GLY A 131 2.40 2.92 17.93
N ALA A 132 2.05 2.91 19.21
CA ALA A 132 2.95 2.54 20.30
C ALA A 132 3.35 1.05 20.31
N ALA A 133 2.62 0.19 19.59
CA ALA A 133 3.04 -1.19 19.37
C ALA A 133 4.30 -1.28 18.47
N GLY A 134 4.58 -0.24 17.68
CA GLY A 134 5.49 -0.34 16.53
C GLY A 134 4.72 -0.51 15.23
N THR A 135 5.45 -0.64 14.12
CA THR A 135 4.90 -0.66 12.75
C THR A 135 5.08 -2.01 12.05
N MET A 136 5.93 -2.88 12.59
CA MET A 136 6.18 -4.20 12.01
C MET A 136 6.43 -5.25 13.09
N MET A 137 6.29 -6.53 12.74
CA MET A 137 6.77 -7.61 13.59
C MET A 137 8.29 -7.57 13.70
N ALA A 138 8.82 -7.96 14.86
CA ALA A 138 10.25 -8.15 15.03
C ALA A 138 10.77 -9.20 14.04
N THR A 139 11.86 -8.88 13.33
CA THR A 139 12.53 -9.78 12.36
C THR A 139 13.84 -10.36 12.89
N SER A 140 14.15 -10.09 14.16
CA SER A 140 15.34 -10.58 14.86
C SER A 140 14.95 -11.17 16.21
N VAL A 141 15.84 -11.97 16.78
CA VAL A 141 15.60 -12.68 18.05
C VAL A 141 15.29 -11.67 19.15
N VAL A 142 14.13 -11.83 19.79
CA VAL A 142 13.73 -11.03 20.95
C VAL A 142 14.00 -11.84 22.21
N PRO A 143 14.70 -11.33 23.24
CA PRO A 143 14.93 -12.07 24.49
C PRO A 143 13.61 -12.47 25.18
N PRO A 144 13.56 -13.60 25.92
CA PRO A 144 12.38 -13.99 26.68
C PRO A 144 11.94 -12.90 27.68
N ASN A 145 10.66 -12.91 28.06
CA ASN A 145 10.08 -11.91 28.98
C ASN A 145 10.14 -10.47 28.42
N ARG A 146 9.81 -10.33 27.14
CA ARG A 146 9.64 -9.07 26.42
C ARG A 146 8.32 -9.08 25.67
N CYS A 147 7.91 -7.93 25.13
CA CYS A 147 6.68 -7.78 24.36
C CYS A 147 5.41 -8.31 25.08
N GLY A 148 5.43 -8.26 26.41
CA GLY A 148 4.38 -8.80 27.25
C GLY A 148 4.15 -10.29 27.03
N ALA A 149 5.21 -11.09 26.86
CA ALA A 149 5.16 -12.53 26.65
C ALA A 149 6.32 -13.25 27.33
N TYR A 150 6.10 -14.51 27.71
CA TYR A 150 7.21 -15.39 28.11
C TYR A 150 7.96 -15.88 26.87
N TYR A 151 7.23 -16.37 25.87
CA TYR A 151 7.78 -16.84 24.59
C TYR A 151 7.65 -15.75 23.54
N THR A 152 8.78 -15.23 23.11
CA THR A 152 8.82 -14.02 22.29
C THR A 152 8.89 -14.38 20.81
N GLY A 153 7.80 -14.11 20.09
CA GLY A 153 7.64 -14.43 18.69
C GLY A 153 8.27 -13.38 17.78
N TYR A 154 9.15 -13.81 16.88
CA TYR A 154 9.74 -12.98 15.83
C TYR A 154 9.67 -13.70 14.48
N TYR A 155 9.47 -12.93 13.42
CA TYR A 155 9.35 -13.43 12.05
C TYR A 155 10.74 -13.73 11.47
N THR A 156 10.97 -14.94 11.00
CA THR A 156 12.24 -15.39 10.42
C THR A 156 12.24 -15.40 8.90
N GLY A 157 11.08 -15.24 8.27
CA GLY A 157 10.96 -15.18 6.82
C GLY A 157 11.48 -13.87 6.23
N SER A 158 11.71 -13.87 4.92
CA SER A 158 11.97 -12.64 4.18
C SER A 158 10.73 -11.75 4.17
N MET A 159 10.93 -10.44 4.33
CA MET A 159 9.84 -9.46 4.20
C MET A 159 9.52 -9.24 2.71
N PRO A 160 8.23 -9.10 2.34
CA PRO A 160 7.84 -8.83 0.96
C PRO A 160 8.33 -7.45 0.53
N THR A 161 8.90 -7.35 -0.68
CA THR A 161 9.54 -6.13 -1.16
C THR A 161 8.69 -5.38 -2.17
N GLN A 162 7.83 -6.08 -2.90
CA GLN A 162 6.98 -5.48 -3.92
C GLN A 162 5.57 -5.19 -3.36
N PRO A 163 4.96 -4.03 -3.68
CA PRO A 163 3.56 -3.77 -3.36
C PRO A 163 2.62 -4.88 -3.83
N GLY A 164 1.77 -5.35 -2.93
CA GLY A 164 0.80 -6.42 -3.15
C GLY A 164 1.40 -7.83 -3.05
N GLU A 165 2.72 -7.96 -2.97
CA GLU A 165 3.39 -9.23 -2.75
C GLU A 165 3.00 -9.80 -1.39
N THR A 166 2.65 -11.08 -1.38
CA THR A 166 2.37 -11.84 -0.15
C THR A 166 3.33 -13.01 -0.06
N VAL A 167 4.09 -13.06 1.03
CA VAL A 167 5.04 -14.13 1.31
C VAL A 167 4.62 -14.86 2.57
N THR A 168 4.87 -16.16 2.60
CA THR A 168 4.64 -16.98 3.79
C THR A 168 5.97 -17.29 4.43
N GLY A 169 6.05 -17.11 5.75
CA GLY A 169 7.25 -17.37 6.51
C GLY A 169 6.93 -17.84 7.92
N GLN A 170 7.99 -18.23 8.62
CA GLN A 170 7.89 -18.80 9.95
C GLN A 170 8.01 -17.69 11.00
N VAL A 171 7.22 -17.82 12.08
CA VAL A 171 7.45 -17.12 13.33
C VAL A 171 8.09 -18.12 14.29
N CYS A 172 9.24 -17.76 14.83
CA CYS A 172 9.92 -18.50 15.87
C CYS A 172 9.65 -17.86 17.22
N TYR A 173 9.37 -18.68 18.23
CA TYR A 173 9.21 -18.23 19.61
C TYR A 173 10.46 -18.57 20.40
N ASN A 174 11.18 -17.54 20.83
CA ASN A 174 12.37 -17.70 21.66
C ASN A 174 11.98 -18.02 23.10
N TRP A 175 12.59 -19.08 23.65
CA TRP A 175 12.41 -19.47 25.05
C TRP A 175 13.60 -20.29 25.57
N SER A 176 13.97 -20.04 26.83
CA SER A 176 15.05 -20.75 27.52
C SER A 176 16.35 -20.70 26.69
N THR A 177 16.91 -21.85 26.31
CA THR A 177 18.14 -21.97 25.52
C THR A 177 17.91 -22.09 24.01
N SER A 178 16.64 -22.09 23.55
CA SER A 178 16.31 -22.22 22.13
C SER A 178 15.71 -20.92 21.59
N THR A 179 16.36 -20.36 20.56
CA THR A 179 15.84 -19.18 19.85
C THR A 179 14.57 -19.48 19.05
N CYS A 180 14.26 -20.75 18.79
CA CYS A 180 13.04 -21.18 18.12
C CYS A 180 12.49 -22.44 18.80
N TYR A 181 12.04 -22.28 20.04
CA TYR A 181 11.50 -23.40 20.84
C TYR A 181 10.18 -23.93 20.25
N MET A 182 9.34 -23.02 19.77
CA MET A 182 8.13 -23.34 19.02
C MET A 182 8.05 -22.44 17.78
N SER A 183 7.17 -22.81 16.85
CA SER A 183 6.93 -21.98 15.68
C SER A 183 5.54 -22.17 15.09
N ASN A 184 5.14 -21.23 14.26
CA ASN A 184 4.01 -21.37 13.35
C ASN A 184 4.28 -20.58 12.06
N MET A 185 3.53 -20.91 11.00
CA MET A 185 3.60 -20.18 9.73
C MET A 185 2.57 -19.06 9.71
N ILE A 186 2.96 -17.92 9.13
CA ILE A 186 2.11 -16.76 8.86
C ILE A 186 2.34 -16.27 7.43
N SER A 187 1.44 -15.45 6.92
CA SER A 187 1.65 -14.71 5.67
C SER A 187 1.78 -13.22 5.94
N VAL A 188 2.63 -12.55 5.17
CA VAL A 188 2.90 -11.11 5.26
C VAL A 188 2.69 -10.49 3.89
N THR A 189 1.95 -9.39 3.82
CA THR A 189 1.73 -8.62 2.59
C THR A 189 2.31 -7.23 2.71
N ASN A 190 3.01 -6.76 1.68
CA ASN A 190 3.45 -5.37 1.56
C ASN A 190 2.34 -4.51 0.93
N CYS A 191 1.79 -3.56 1.70
CA CYS A 191 0.73 -2.66 1.26
C CYS A 191 1.26 -1.27 0.88
N LYS A 192 2.49 -1.21 0.35
CA LYS A 192 3.29 0.00 0.05
C LYS A 192 3.84 0.66 1.31
N ASP A 193 2.97 1.24 2.12
CA ASP A 193 3.36 2.07 3.27
C ASP A 193 3.45 1.28 4.59
N PHE A 194 2.90 0.07 4.61
CA PHE A 194 2.81 -0.77 5.80
C PHE A 194 2.73 -2.25 5.43
N PHE A 195 2.98 -3.09 6.43
CA PHE A 195 2.79 -4.53 6.33
C PHE A 195 1.51 -4.97 7.03
N VAL A 196 0.87 -5.99 6.46
CA VAL A 196 -0.22 -6.71 7.11
C VAL A 196 0.13 -8.18 7.24
N TYR A 197 -0.28 -8.77 8.35
CA TYR A 197 0.12 -10.10 8.78
C TYR A 197 -1.12 -10.97 8.95
N ALA A 198 -1.19 -12.11 8.27
CA ALA A 198 -2.19 -13.14 8.52
C ALA A 198 -1.76 -13.96 9.74
N LEU A 199 -2.15 -13.49 10.92
CA LEU A 199 -1.75 -14.09 12.20
C LEU A 199 -2.75 -15.16 12.62
N SER A 200 -2.23 -16.34 12.96
CA SER A 200 -2.98 -17.44 13.56
C SER A 200 -2.67 -17.54 15.06
N LYS A 201 -3.48 -18.30 15.78
CA LYS A 201 -3.26 -18.64 17.19
C LYS A 201 -1.82 -19.18 17.41
N PRO A 202 -1.00 -18.56 18.29
CA PRO A 202 0.28 -19.14 18.69
C PRO A 202 0.11 -20.54 19.31
N PRO A 203 1.14 -21.40 19.25
CA PRO A 203 1.07 -22.77 19.80
C PRO A 203 0.80 -22.85 21.31
N ASN A 204 1.09 -21.78 22.07
CA ASN A 204 0.91 -21.74 23.51
C ASN A 204 0.47 -20.35 23.98
N CYS A 205 -0.34 -20.29 25.04
CA CYS A 205 -0.83 -19.06 25.68
C CYS A 205 0.29 -18.12 26.16
N SER A 206 1.46 -18.69 26.44
CA SER A 206 2.62 -17.94 26.92
C SER A 206 3.40 -17.24 25.79
N GLY A 207 3.03 -17.46 24.53
CA GLY A 207 3.68 -16.86 23.37
C GLY A 207 2.89 -15.70 22.77
N ARG A 208 3.60 -14.64 22.34
CA ARG A 208 3.03 -13.52 21.58
C ARG A 208 3.89 -13.10 20.40
N TYR A 209 3.26 -12.48 19.42
CA TYR A 209 3.95 -11.80 18.32
C TYR A 209 4.52 -10.47 18.81
N CYS A 210 5.85 -10.33 18.83
CA CYS A 210 6.52 -9.09 19.20
C CYS A 210 6.65 -8.13 18.01
N THR A 211 6.71 -6.84 18.28
CA THR A 211 6.71 -5.76 17.28
C THR A 211 7.76 -4.69 17.56
N VAL A 212 8.16 -3.95 16.52
CA VAL A 212 9.16 -2.87 16.52
C VAL A 212 8.66 -1.65 15.75
#